data_AF-A0A346D8R9-F1
#
_entry.id   AF-A0A346D8R9-F1
#
_cell.length_a   1.000
_cell.length_b   1.000
_cell.length_c   1.000
_cell.angle_alpha   90.00
_cell.angle_beta   90.00
_cell.angle_gamma   90.00
#
_symmetry.space_group_name_H-M   'P 1'
#
loop_
_entity.id
_entity.type
_entity.pdbx_description
1 polymer ?
#
loop_
_entity_poly.entity_id
_entity_poly.type
_entity_poly.pdbx_seq_one_letter_code
_entity_poly.pdbx_strand_id
1 'polypeptide(L)'
;QVFSRNGVSYIPNNYGGKWQGVVLAWKALVQSLNIPAIRVLDMVGFDAVIQRAATLLHITDRQEIERTFPRVYPLALGVVALRPIQLARAFAAFGNGGKAVEPIAVRSVEDRLGRVILDPEREVRARLRAQGAATQLISAENAALMTNMLEKTVTMGTLAVASERGRAFTYQDPATGRSFVMPVAGKTGTTQNWSDAWAVGYSPYYTAVLWFGFDKGDRSLGLHSTGATLAGPPWARFMRAIH
;
A
#
# COMPACT_ATOMS: atom_id res chain seq x y z
N GLN A 1 -22.00 -9.22 12.41
CA GLN A 1 -22.28 -7.81 12.79
C GLN A 1 -22.97 -7.15 11.61
N VAL A 2 -23.98 -6.33 11.87
CA VAL A 2 -24.70 -5.57 10.84
C VAL A 2 -24.21 -4.13 10.91
N PHE A 3 -23.78 -3.60 9.76
CA PHE A 3 -23.47 -2.18 9.58
C PHE A 3 -24.60 -1.56 8.77
N SER A 4 -25.00 -0.32 9.05
CA SER A 4 -26.12 0.29 8.35
C SER A 4 -25.91 1.77 8.13
N ARG A 5 -26.15 2.25 6.92
CA ARG A 5 -26.12 3.68 6.58
C ARG A 5 -27.27 4.01 5.64
N ASN A 6 -27.99 5.09 5.92
CA ASN A 6 -29.12 5.56 5.10
C ASN A 6 -30.15 4.46 4.79
N GLY A 7 -30.42 3.57 5.75
CA GLY A 7 -31.36 2.45 5.57
C GLY A 7 -30.80 1.23 4.81
N VAL A 8 -29.56 1.30 4.30
CA VAL A 8 -28.91 0.16 3.64
C VAL A 8 -28.08 -0.63 4.66
N SER A 9 -28.50 -1.86 4.92
CA SER A 9 -27.78 -2.80 5.78
C SER A 9 -26.69 -3.54 5.00
N TYR A 10 -25.53 -3.73 5.64
CA TYR A 10 -24.39 -4.46 5.12
C TYR A 10 -23.90 -5.47 6.15
N ILE A 11 -23.81 -6.74 5.74
CA ILE A 11 -23.41 -7.87 6.59
C ILE A 11 -22.14 -8.49 6.00
N PRO A 12 -20.95 -7.97 6.34
CA PRO A 12 -19.69 -8.49 5.84
C PRO A 12 -19.30 -9.79 6.53
N ASN A 13 -18.56 -10.63 5.80
CA ASN A 13 -17.86 -11.78 6.35
C ASN A 13 -16.34 -11.58 6.26
N ASN A 14 -15.61 -12.08 7.26
CA ASN A 14 -14.15 -12.20 7.15
C ASN A 14 -13.80 -13.27 6.10
N TYR A 15 -12.65 -13.12 5.46
CA TYR A 15 -12.09 -14.18 4.63
C TYR A 15 -11.91 -15.46 5.47
N GLY A 16 -12.51 -16.57 5.05
CA GLY A 16 -12.52 -17.85 5.78
C GLY A 16 -13.64 -18.03 6.82
N GLY A 17 -14.57 -17.06 6.96
CA GLY A 17 -15.84 -17.24 7.68
C GLY A 17 -15.77 -17.35 9.21
N LYS A 18 -14.58 -17.31 9.83
CA LYS A 18 -14.42 -17.46 11.28
C LYS A 18 -14.48 -16.12 12.02
N TRP A 19 -15.26 -16.09 13.10
CA TRP A 19 -15.29 -14.99 14.06
C TRP A 19 -14.14 -15.14 15.07
N GLN A 20 -13.40 -14.06 15.34
CA GLN A 20 -12.25 -14.06 16.25
C GLN A 20 -12.49 -13.30 17.55
N GLY A 21 -13.70 -12.77 17.78
CA GLY A 21 -13.97 -11.93 18.95
C GLY A 21 -13.23 -10.58 18.91
N VAL A 22 -12.83 -10.10 20.07
CA VAL A 22 -12.04 -8.86 20.20
C VAL A 22 -10.61 -9.13 19.75
N VAL A 23 -10.10 -8.29 18.84
CA VAL A 23 -8.76 -8.38 18.29
C VAL A 23 -8.05 -7.04 18.38
N LEU A 24 -6.73 -7.07 18.57
CA LEU A 24 -5.89 -5.86 18.52
C LEU A 24 -5.87 -5.30 17.09
N ALA A 25 -5.89 -3.97 16.95
CA ALA A 25 -5.91 -3.30 15.64
C ALA A 25 -4.75 -3.73 14.74
N TRP A 26 -3.53 -3.81 15.30
CA TRP A 26 -2.36 -4.27 14.54
C TRP A 26 -2.53 -5.71 14.05
N LYS A 27 -3.12 -6.61 14.85
CA LYS A 27 -3.33 -8.01 14.48
C LYS A 27 -4.38 -8.12 13.37
N ALA A 28 -5.43 -7.31 13.46
CA ALA A 28 -6.45 -7.23 12.42
C ALA A 28 -5.87 -6.78 11.07
N LEU A 29 -4.96 -5.80 11.06
CA LEU A 29 -4.24 -5.37 9.85
C LEU A 29 -3.35 -6.49 9.29
N VAL A 30 -2.55 -7.12 10.16
CA VAL A 30 -1.60 -8.19 9.81
C VAL A 30 -2.30 -9.38 9.16
N GLN A 31 -3.49 -9.72 9.66
CA GLN A 31 -4.32 -10.81 9.16
C GLN A 31 -5.35 -10.37 8.11
N SER A 32 -5.39 -9.08 7.76
CA SER A 32 -6.31 -8.52 6.77
C SER A 32 -7.79 -8.81 7.06
N LEU A 33 -8.22 -8.63 8.32
CA LEU A 33 -9.60 -8.93 8.73
C LEU A 33 -10.57 -7.83 8.27
N ASN A 34 -11.63 -8.24 7.56
CA ASN A 34 -12.64 -7.33 6.99
C ASN A 34 -13.45 -6.59 8.05
N ILE A 35 -13.96 -7.31 9.07
CA ILE A 35 -14.89 -6.71 10.05
C ILE A 35 -14.21 -5.61 10.88
N PRO A 36 -13.01 -5.81 11.45
CA PRO A 36 -12.30 -4.73 12.13
C PRO A 36 -11.98 -3.54 11.22
N ALA A 37 -11.64 -3.75 9.95
CA ALA A 37 -11.39 -2.66 9.00
C ALA A 37 -12.63 -1.78 8.79
N ILE A 38 -13.80 -2.41 8.64
CA ILE A 38 -15.08 -1.70 8.53
C ILE A 38 -15.40 -0.96 9.83
N ARG A 39 -15.12 -1.56 10.99
CA ARG A 39 -15.33 -0.91 12.29
C ARG A 39 -14.43 0.31 12.48
N VAL A 40 -13.19 0.27 12.01
CA VAL A 40 -12.31 1.45 12.00
C VAL A 40 -12.88 2.55 11.11
N LEU A 41 -13.36 2.21 9.91
CA LEU A 41 -14.05 3.18 9.04
C LEU A 41 -15.29 3.79 9.72
N ASP A 42 -16.09 2.97 10.40
CA ASP A 42 -17.29 3.41 11.11
C ASP A 42 -16.97 4.36 12.27
N MET A 43 -15.91 4.05 13.03
CA MET A 43 -15.45 4.87 14.16
C MET A 43 -14.79 6.19 13.72
N VAL A 44 -14.01 6.17 12.63
CA VAL A 44 -13.28 7.35 12.13
C VAL A 44 -14.16 8.24 11.26
N GLY A 45 -15.11 7.64 10.55
CA GLY A 45 -15.99 8.31 9.61
C GLY A 45 -15.42 8.36 8.19
N PHE A 46 -16.33 8.38 7.22
CA PHE A 46 -16.00 8.33 5.79
C PHE A 46 -15.15 9.50 5.32
N ASP A 47 -15.51 10.72 5.70
CA ASP A 47 -14.84 11.90 5.15
C ASP A 47 -13.37 11.98 5.59
N ALA A 48 -13.06 11.63 6.84
CA ALA A 48 -11.69 11.57 7.33
C ALA A 48 -10.86 10.48 6.62
N VAL A 49 -11.44 9.29 6.41
CA VAL A 49 -10.78 8.20 5.67
C VAL A 49 -10.54 8.58 4.21
N ILE A 50 -11.54 9.15 3.55
CA ILE A 50 -11.46 9.56 2.14
C ILE A 50 -10.43 10.67 1.95
N GLN A 51 -10.45 11.71 2.80
CA GLN A 51 -9.48 12.80 2.73
C GLN A 51 -8.04 12.30 2.94
N ARG A 52 -7.84 11.38 3.90
CA ARG A 52 -6.52 10.75 4.13
C ARG A 52 -6.06 9.95 2.92
N ALA A 53 -6.95 9.12 2.36
CA ALA A 53 -6.64 8.31 1.18
C ALA A 53 -6.31 9.17 -0.04
N ALA A 54 -7.13 10.18 -0.34
CA ALA A 54 -6.93 11.13 -1.43
C ALA A 54 -5.58 11.85 -1.32
N THR A 55 -5.21 12.29 -0.11
CA THR A 55 -3.92 12.94 0.17
C THR A 55 -2.73 12.01 -0.13
N LEU A 56 -2.78 10.77 0.34
CA LEU A 56 -1.74 9.76 0.11
C LEU A 56 -1.65 9.34 -1.36
N LEU A 57 -2.77 9.31 -2.08
CA LEU A 57 -2.85 8.92 -3.49
C LEU A 57 -2.61 10.08 -4.48
N HIS A 58 -2.49 11.31 -3.98
CA HIS A 58 -2.41 12.55 -4.78
C HIS A 58 -3.63 12.78 -5.66
N ILE A 59 -4.83 12.49 -5.16
CA ILE A 59 -6.07 12.82 -5.84
C ILE A 59 -6.53 14.16 -5.28
N THR A 60 -6.34 15.22 -6.05
CA THR A 60 -6.64 16.61 -5.64
C THR A 60 -7.94 17.12 -6.24
N ASP A 61 -8.35 16.58 -7.39
CA ASP A 61 -9.61 16.95 -8.03
C ASP A 61 -10.81 16.41 -7.25
N ARG A 62 -11.74 17.29 -6.89
CA ARG A 62 -12.90 16.95 -6.06
C ARG A 62 -13.82 15.94 -6.74
N GLN A 63 -14.04 16.07 -8.05
CA GLN A 63 -14.92 15.16 -8.78
C GLN A 63 -14.29 13.77 -8.88
N GLU A 64 -12.97 13.70 -9.07
CA GLU A 64 -12.21 12.44 -9.02
C GLU A 64 -12.30 11.80 -7.63
N ILE A 65 -12.19 12.56 -6.54
CA ILE A 65 -12.36 12.03 -5.17
C ILE A 65 -13.76 11.43 -5.01
N GLU A 66 -14.81 12.16 -5.38
CA GLU A 66 -16.20 11.71 -5.22
C GLU A 66 -16.50 10.45 -6.06
N ARG A 67 -15.93 10.36 -7.27
CA ARG A 67 -16.05 9.18 -8.13
C ARG A 67 -15.24 7.99 -7.63
N THR A 68 -14.03 8.22 -7.11
CA THR A 68 -13.10 7.15 -6.70
C THR A 68 -13.52 6.53 -5.37
N PHE A 69 -14.05 7.31 -4.44
CA PHE A 69 -14.33 6.86 -3.08
C PHE A 69 -15.83 6.89 -2.75
N PRO A 70 -16.58 5.80 -3.05
CA PRO A 70 -17.99 5.73 -2.71
C PRO A 70 -18.18 5.67 -1.19
N ARG A 71 -19.21 6.34 -0.69
CA ARG A 71 -19.54 6.45 0.74
C ARG A 71 -20.31 5.22 1.27
N VAL A 72 -19.76 4.04 1.04
CA VAL A 72 -20.33 2.73 1.43
C VAL A 72 -19.34 1.91 2.24
N TYR A 73 -19.79 1.10 3.20
CA TYR A 73 -18.88 0.31 4.06
C TYR A 73 -17.87 -0.59 3.32
N PRO A 74 -18.20 -1.18 2.14
CA PRO A 74 -17.20 -1.86 1.32
C PRO A 74 -15.97 -1.01 0.94
N LEU A 75 -16.01 0.32 1.08
CA LEU A 75 -14.83 1.19 0.94
C LEU A 75 -13.66 0.72 1.81
N ALA A 76 -13.92 0.28 3.04
CA ALA A 76 -12.88 -0.25 3.94
C ALA A 76 -12.24 -1.55 3.43
N LEU A 77 -12.86 -2.21 2.44
CA LEU A 77 -12.38 -3.45 1.83
C LEU A 77 -11.74 -3.21 0.45
N GLY A 78 -11.62 -1.96 0.02
CA GLY A 78 -10.90 -1.61 -1.21
C GLY A 78 -11.72 -1.79 -2.49
N VAL A 79 -13.03 -1.49 -2.49
CA VAL A 79 -13.88 -1.46 -3.71
C VAL A 79 -13.56 -0.30 -4.67
N VAL A 80 -12.34 0.21 -4.65
CA VAL A 80 -11.90 1.39 -5.39
C VAL A 80 -10.85 0.99 -6.41
N ALA A 81 -10.94 1.56 -7.61
CA ALA A 81 -9.95 1.35 -8.66
C ALA A 81 -8.86 2.43 -8.54
N LEU A 82 -7.59 2.01 -8.51
CA LEU A 82 -6.44 2.90 -8.38
C LEU A 82 -5.38 2.54 -9.41
N ARG A 83 -4.61 3.55 -9.85
CA ARG A 83 -3.43 3.31 -10.68
C ARG A 83 -2.30 2.76 -9.79
N PRO A 84 -1.53 1.74 -10.22
CA PRO A 84 -0.41 1.21 -9.45
C PRO A 84 0.58 2.28 -8.98
N ILE A 85 0.84 3.31 -9.81
CA ILE A 85 1.73 4.42 -9.47
C ILE A 85 1.21 5.30 -8.32
N GLN A 86 -0.12 5.47 -8.20
CA GLN A 86 -0.72 6.18 -7.07
C GLN A 86 -0.56 5.37 -5.79
N LEU A 87 -0.76 4.05 -5.86
CA LEU A 87 -0.57 3.17 -4.70
C LEU A 87 0.89 3.10 -4.26
N ALA A 88 1.83 3.06 -5.21
CA ALA A 88 3.27 3.12 -4.94
C ALA A 88 3.63 4.43 -4.22
N ARG A 89 3.14 5.57 -4.71
CA ARG A 89 3.32 6.87 -4.05
C ARG A 89 2.79 6.85 -2.60
N ALA A 90 1.58 6.33 -2.40
CA ALA A 90 0.95 6.28 -1.08
C ALA A 90 1.77 5.46 -0.09
N PHE A 91 2.29 4.30 -0.51
CA PHE A 91 3.11 3.45 0.35
C PHE A 91 4.52 4.01 0.58
N ALA A 92 5.10 4.70 -0.40
CA ALA A 92 6.40 5.37 -0.25
C ALA A 92 6.36 6.44 0.85
N ALA A 93 5.21 7.09 1.06
CA ALA A 93 5.02 8.05 2.16
C ALA A 93 5.17 7.38 3.54
N PHE A 94 4.83 6.10 3.71
CA PHE A 94 5.10 5.42 4.98
C PHE A 94 6.60 5.15 5.17
N GLY A 95 7.27 4.68 4.12
CA GLY A 95 8.71 4.34 4.16
C GLY A 95 9.64 5.53 4.37
N ASN A 96 9.24 6.73 3.95
CA ASN A 96 10.05 7.95 4.07
C ASN A 96 9.69 8.84 5.28
N GLY A 97 8.95 8.30 6.26
CA GLY A 97 8.58 9.02 7.48
C GLY A 97 7.41 10.01 7.30
N GLY A 98 6.54 9.80 6.32
CA GLY A 98 5.29 10.52 6.15
C GLY A 98 5.31 11.65 5.13
N LYS A 99 6.36 11.76 4.32
CA LYS A 99 6.59 12.87 3.40
C LYS A 99 6.05 12.58 2.00
N ALA A 100 5.63 13.64 1.31
CA ALA A 100 5.14 13.58 -0.05
C ALA A 100 6.23 13.08 -1.00
N VAL A 101 5.81 12.21 -1.92
CA VAL A 101 6.64 11.72 -3.03
C VAL A 101 5.98 12.15 -4.33
N GLU A 102 6.76 12.63 -5.28
CA GLU A 102 6.32 12.92 -6.65
C GLU A 102 7.09 11.98 -7.59
N PRO A 103 6.43 10.93 -8.11
CA PRO A 103 7.08 10.01 -9.04
C PRO A 103 7.45 10.72 -10.36
N ILE A 104 8.69 10.58 -10.80
CA ILE A 104 9.18 11.09 -12.09
C ILE A 104 9.80 9.94 -12.89
N ALA A 105 9.65 9.99 -14.21
CA ALA A 105 10.25 9.01 -15.12
C ALA A 105 11.55 9.52 -15.76
N VAL A 106 11.70 10.84 -15.90
CA VAL A 106 12.84 11.49 -16.56
C VAL A 106 13.61 12.29 -15.51
N ARG A 107 14.91 12.01 -15.36
CA ARG A 107 15.78 12.75 -14.42
C ARG A 107 16.28 14.06 -15.02
N SER A 108 16.80 13.99 -16.24
CA SER A 108 17.27 15.12 -17.05
C SER A 108 17.23 14.76 -18.54
N VAL A 109 17.30 15.78 -19.40
CA VAL A 109 17.51 15.65 -20.85
C VAL A 109 18.70 16.54 -21.23
N GLU A 110 19.63 15.98 -21.98
CA GLU A 110 20.85 16.65 -22.44
C GLU A 110 20.89 16.72 -23.97
N ASP A 111 21.52 17.78 -24.50
CA ASP A 111 21.84 17.84 -25.92
C ASP A 111 23.11 17.05 -26.27
N ARG A 112 23.44 16.95 -27.56
CA ARG A 112 24.63 16.24 -28.07
C ARG A 112 25.97 16.78 -27.55
N LEU A 113 25.99 17.96 -26.95
CA LEU A 113 27.18 18.58 -26.35
C LEU A 113 27.22 18.39 -24.83
N GLY A 114 26.29 17.60 -24.26
CA GLY A 114 26.18 17.37 -22.82
C GLY A 114 25.53 18.53 -22.05
N ARG A 115 24.87 19.48 -22.74
CA ARG A 115 24.19 20.59 -22.05
C ARG A 115 22.79 20.16 -21.63
N VAL A 116 22.49 20.27 -20.34
CA VAL A 116 21.17 19.98 -19.79
C VAL A 116 20.15 21.00 -20.33
N ILE A 117 19.14 20.51 -21.04
CA ILE A 117 18.04 21.33 -21.60
C ILE A 117 16.73 21.18 -20.80
N LEU A 118 16.59 20.10 -20.02
CA LEU A 118 15.47 19.87 -19.12
C LEU A 118 15.97 19.10 -17.88
N ASP A 119 15.51 19.47 -16.69
CA ASP A 119 15.90 18.82 -15.43
C ASP A 119 14.69 18.68 -14.48
N PRO A 120 13.79 17.72 -14.74
CA PRO A 120 12.59 17.53 -13.93
C PRO A 120 12.92 17.12 -12.50
N GLU A 121 14.02 16.39 -12.27
CA GLU A 121 14.44 16.01 -10.92
C GLU A 121 14.76 17.24 -10.07
N ARG A 122 15.51 18.21 -10.62
CA ARG A 122 15.83 19.45 -9.92
C ARG A 122 14.57 20.28 -9.65
N GLU A 123 13.67 20.39 -10.61
CA GLU A 123 12.40 21.12 -10.46
C GLU A 123 11.52 20.54 -9.35
N VAL A 124 11.34 19.22 -9.33
CA VAL A 124 10.56 18.52 -8.29
C VAL A 124 11.20 18.69 -6.92
N ARG A 125 12.53 18.52 -6.81
CA ARG A 125 13.26 18.75 -5.54
C ARG A 125 13.12 20.18 -5.06
N ALA A 126 13.19 21.17 -5.95
CA ALA A 126 12.99 22.58 -5.60
C ALA A 126 11.57 22.85 -5.09
N ARG A 127 10.55 22.30 -5.76
CA ARG A 127 9.15 22.43 -5.36
C ARG A 127 8.86 21.83 -3.99
N LEU A 128 9.35 20.61 -3.73
CA LEU A 128 9.20 19.94 -2.43
C LEU A 128 9.93 20.72 -1.32
N ARG A 129 11.11 21.27 -1.58
CA ARG A 129 11.81 22.14 -0.62
C ARG A 129 11.01 23.41 -0.32
N ALA A 130 10.46 24.05 -1.35
CA ALA A 130 9.66 25.28 -1.19
C ALA A 130 8.38 25.05 -0.38
N GLN A 131 7.80 23.84 -0.44
CA GLN A 131 6.63 23.47 0.36
C GLN A 131 6.95 23.26 1.86
N GLY A 132 8.22 23.02 2.23
CA GLY A 132 8.65 22.86 3.61
C GLY A 132 7.80 21.85 4.38
N ALA A 133 7.18 22.29 5.48
CA ALA A 133 6.34 21.45 6.34
C ALA A 133 5.09 20.89 5.62
N ALA A 134 4.60 21.53 4.55
CA ALA A 134 3.44 21.05 3.80
C ALA A 134 3.71 19.73 3.04
N THR A 135 4.99 19.34 2.89
CA THR A 135 5.34 18.01 2.37
C THR A 135 4.99 16.89 3.34
N GLN A 136 4.75 17.17 4.62
CA GLN A 136 4.41 16.17 5.63
C GLN A 136 2.93 15.76 5.50
N LEU A 137 2.66 14.63 4.84
CA LEU A 137 1.30 14.14 4.61
C LEU A 137 0.70 13.50 5.85
N ILE A 138 1.50 12.71 6.59
CA ILE A 138 1.15 12.07 7.86
C ILE A 138 2.27 12.33 8.86
N SER A 139 2.03 12.31 10.17
CA SER A 139 3.13 12.49 11.13
C SER A 139 4.15 11.35 11.06
N ALA A 140 5.40 11.62 11.44
CA ALA A 140 6.46 10.62 11.43
C ALA A 140 6.15 9.46 12.39
N GLU A 141 5.49 9.74 13.51
CA GLU A 141 5.04 8.74 14.48
C GLU A 141 3.99 7.82 13.87
N ASN A 142 3.01 8.37 13.15
CA ASN A 142 1.99 7.57 12.46
C ASN A 142 2.61 6.73 11.34
N ALA A 143 3.58 7.27 10.60
CA ALA A 143 4.32 6.52 9.59
C ALA A 143 5.12 5.36 10.19
N ALA A 144 5.76 5.57 11.35
CA ALA A 144 6.49 4.54 12.07
C ALA A 144 5.56 3.45 12.63
N LEU A 145 4.42 3.82 13.21
CA LEU A 145 3.42 2.87 13.69
C LEU A 145 2.85 2.02 12.55
N MET A 146 2.50 2.65 11.41
CA MET A 146 2.04 1.93 10.22
C MET A 146 3.11 0.99 9.70
N THR A 147 4.36 1.44 9.61
CA THR A 147 5.50 0.61 9.19
C THR A 147 5.65 -0.60 10.09
N ASN A 148 5.64 -0.43 11.42
CA ASN A 148 5.74 -1.54 12.36
C ASN A 148 4.63 -2.60 12.17
N MET A 149 3.39 -2.16 11.92
CA MET A 149 2.29 -3.08 11.66
C MET A 149 2.42 -3.78 10.30
N LEU A 150 2.92 -3.08 9.28
CA LEU A 150 3.09 -3.61 7.92
C LEU A 150 4.29 -4.57 7.81
N GLU A 151 5.37 -4.36 8.57
CA GLU A 151 6.46 -5.33 8.74
C GLU A 151 5.95 -6.65 9.35
N LYS A 152 4.97 -6.59 10.25
CA LYS A 152 4.34 -7.80 10.80
C LYS A 152 3.54 -8.57 9.74
N THR A 153 3.02 -7.91 8.69
CA THR A 153 2.40 -8.65 7.58
C THR A 153 3.43 -9.52 6.86
N VAL A 154 4.67 -9.03 6.76
CA VAL A 154 5.81 -9.68 6.12
C VAL A 154 6.41 -10.78 7.00
N THR A 155 6.41 -10.63 8.32
CA THR A 155 7.03 -11.63 9.20
C THR A 155 6.07 -12.69 9.72
N MET A 156 4.78 -12.34 9.92
CA MET A 156 3.81 -13.25 10.54
C MET A 156 2.37 -13.14 9.99
N GLY A 157 2.12 -12.27 9.00
CA GLY A 157 0.81 -12.08 8.40
C GLY A 157 0.70 -12.60 6.99
N THR A 158 -0.13 -11.91 6.19
CA THR A 158 -0.48 -12.36 4.83
C THR A 158 0.68 -12.47 3.85
N LEU A 159 1.82 -11.80 4.07
CA LEU A 159 3.02 -11.92 3.24
C LEU A 159 4.06 -12.89 3.82
N ALA A 160 3.84 -13.45 5.01
CA ALA A 160 4.84 -14.24 5.72
C ALA A 160 5.27 -15.51 5.01
N VAL A 161 4.41 -16.14 4.21
CA VAL A 161 4.83 -17.30 3.41
C VAL A 161 5.70 -16.84 2.24
N ALA A 162 5.27 -15.81 1.51
CA ALA A 162 5.99 -15.29 0.34
C ALA A 162 7.38 -14.74 0.68
N SER A 163 7.56 -14.16 1.87
CA SER A 163 8.81 -13.55 2.35
C SER A 163 9.67 -14.50 3.20
N GLU A 164 9.29 -15.78 3.33
CA GLU A 164 9.93 -16.72 4.26
C GLU A 164 9.98 -16.18 5.71
N ARG A 165 8.90 -15.55 6.14
CA ARG A 165 8.74 -14.87 7.45
C ARG A 165 9.77 -13.76 7.65
N GLY A 166 10.14 -13.09 6.55
CA GLY A 166 11.13 -12.02 6.50
C GLY A 166 12.56 -12.50 6.17
N ARG A 167 12.83 -13.81 6.20
CA ARG A 167 14.18 -14.35 5.91
C ARG A 167 14.60 -14.17 4.46
N ALA A 168 13.65 -13.99 3.54
CA ALA A 168 13.94 -13.67 2.15
C ALA A 168 14.70 -12.33 2.01
N PHE A 169 14.72 -11.48 3.05
CA PHE A 169 15.39 -10.19 3.05
C PHE A 169 16.62 -10.18 3.98
N THR A 170 17.19 -11.36 4.26
CA THR A 170 18.49 -11.48 4.93
C THR A 170 19.60 -11.49 3.90
N TYR A 171 20.58 -10.61 4.09
CA TYR A 171 21.76 -10.46 3.23
C TYR A 171 23.02 -10.64 4.06
N GLN A 172 24.12 -10.96 3.38
CA GLN A 172 25.45 -11.02 3.99
C GLN A 172 26.31 -9.93 3.38
N ASP A 173 26.93 -9.11 4.22
CA ASP A 173 27.93 -8.15 3.79
C ASP A 173 29.19 -8.91 3.32
N PRO A 174 29.59 -8.80 2.05
CA PRO A 174 30.74 -9.52 1.53
C PRO A 174 32.08 -9.05 2.13
N ALA A 175 32.15 -7.81 2.64
CA ALA A 175 33.37 -7.27 3.24
C ALA A 175 33.56 -7.74 4.69
N THR A 176 32.47 -7.84 5.46
CA THR A 176 32.54 -8.19 6.90
C THR A 176 32.07 -9.61 7.21
N GLY A 177 31.43 -10.29 6.25
CA GLY A 177 30.78 -11.58 6.45
C GLY A 177 29.54 -11.54 7.34
N ARG A 178 29.12 -10.35 7.82
CA ARG A 178 28.00 -10.20 8.76
C ARG A 178 26.66 -10.25 8.04
N SER A 179 25.71 -10.99 8.63
CA SER A 179 24.33 -11.00 8.14
C SER A 179 23.54 -9.81 8.69
N PHE A 180 22.71 -9.21 7.85
CA PHE A 180 21.75 -8.18 8.23
C PHE A 180 20.41 -8.44 7.55
N VAL A 181 19.33 -7.87 8.09
CA VAL A 181 17.99 -7.98 7.52
C VAL A 181 17.57 -6.61 7.00
N MET A 182 17.21 -6.52 5.72
CA MET A 182 16.61 -5.31 5.18
C MET A 182 15.20 -5.15 5.75
N PRO A 183 14.87 -4.04 6.43
CA PRO A 183 13.50 -3.80 6.88
C PRO A 183 12.58 -3.66 5.66
N VAL A 184 11.60 -4.54 5.58
CA VAL A 184 10.59 -4.55 4.51
C VAL A 184 9.20 -4.63 5.14
N ALA A 185 8.35 -3.69 4.73
CA ALA A 185 6.96 -3.60 5.11
C ALA A 185 6.08 -3.79 3.87
N GLY A 186 4.88 -4.36 4.03
CA GLY A 186 4.00 -4.55 2.87
C GLY A 186 2.57 -4.89 3.24
N LYS A 187 1.74 -5.09 2.21
CA LYS A 187 0.36 -5.54 2.33
C LYS A 187 -0.10 -6.27 1.07
N THR A 188 -0.93 -7.28 1.28
CA THR A 188 -1.67 -7.97 0.22
C THR A 188 -3.01 -7.28 -0.05
N GLY A 189 -3.49 -7.35 -1.29
CA GLY A 189 -4.85 -7.01 -1.67
C GLY A 189 -5.48 -8.16 -2.46
N THR A 190 -6.77 -8.42 -2.23
CA THR A 190 -7.54 -9.41 -2.98
C THR A 190 -8.96 -8.89 -3.11
N THR A 191 -9.40 -8.69 -4.34
CA THR A 191 -10.76 -8.20 -4.61
C THR A 191 -11.76 -9.35 -4.58
N GLN A 192 -13.05 -9.01 -4.57
CA GLN A 192 -14.11 -10.01 -4.67
C GLN A 192 -13.98 -10.80 -5.99
N ASN A 193 -14.51 -12.03 -6.00
CA ASN A 193 -14.38 -12.96 -7.13
C ASN A 193 -12.93 -13.32 -7.50
N TRP A 194 -11.92 -12.98 -6.68
CA TRP A 194 -10.50 -13.15 -7.02
C TRP A 194 -10.16 -12.51 -8.38
N SER A 195 -10.77 -11.37 -8.69
CA SER A 195 -10.56 -10.68 -9.97
C SER A 195 -9.18 -10.00 -10.04
N ASP A 196 -8.68 -9.55 -8.89
CA ASP A 196 -7.38 -8.90 -8.74
C ASP A 196 -6.59 -9.47 -7.57
N ALA A 197 -5.29 -9.66 -7.79
CA ALA A 197 -4.31 -9.97 -6.77
C ALA A 197 -3.25 -8.87 -6.71
N TRP A 198 -3.10 -8.25 -5.53
CA TRP A 198 -2.16 -7.17 -5.30
C TRP A 198 -1.14 -7.54 -4.22
N ALA A 199 0.10 -7.11 -4.42
CA ALA A 199 1.11 -7.01 -3.38
C ALA A 199 1.81 -5.66 -3.50
N VAL A 200 1.79 -4.89 -2.42
CA VAL A 200 2.49 -3.61 -2.33
C VAL A 200 3.35 -3.62 -1.10
N GLY A 201 4.53 -3.02 -1.19
CA GLY A 201 5.34 -2.78 -0.01
C GLY A 201 6.60 -1.99 -0.33
N TYR A 202 7.36 -1.74 0.71
CA TYR A 202 8.48 -0.83 0.67
C TYR A 202 9.57 -1.23 1.66
N SER A 203 10.78 -0.79 1.34
CA SER A 203 11.90 -0.63 2.27
C SER A 203 12.15 0.88 2.45
N PRO A 204 13.18 1.30 3.21
CA PRO A 204 13.56 2.71 3.27
C PRO A 204 13.97 3.32 1.92
N TYR A 205 14.26 2.50 0.90
CA TYR A 205 14.83 2.93 -0.37
C TYR A 205 13.90 2.72 -1.57
N TYR A 206 13.16 1.61 -1.59
CA TYR A 206 12.32 1.23 -2.73
C TYR A 206 10.88 0.98 -2.31
N THR A 207 9.94 1.31 -3.18
CA THR A 207 8.53 0.91 -3.06
C THR A 207 8.12 0.19 -4.33
N ALA A 208 7.53 -0.99 -4.20
CA ALA A 208 7.09 -1.81 -5.32
C ALA A 208 5.62 -2.20 -5.17
N VAL A 209 4.88 -2.10 -6.27
CA VAL A 209 3.50 -2.56 -6.40
C VAL A 209 3.45 -3.56 -7.53
N LEU A 210 2.95 -4.76 -7.24
CA LEU A 210 2.65 -5.79 -8.24
C LEU A 210 1.15 -6.05 -8.24
N TRP A 211 0.58 -6.11 -9.44
CA TRP A 211 -0.82 -6.41 -9.69
C TRP A 211 -0.93 -7.52 -10.74
N PHE A 212 -1.89 -8.40 -10.52
CA PHE A 212 -2.31 -9.40 -11.49
C PHE A 212 -3.83 -9.33 -11.58
N GLY A 213 -4.33 -9.32 -12.81
CA GLY A 213 -5.74 -9.28 -13.16
C GLY A 213 -5.89 -9.41 -14.67
N PHE A 214 -7.11 -9.60 -15.14
CA PHE A 214 -7.42 -9.53 -16.56
C PHE A 214 -7.85 -8.11 -16.93
N ASP A 215 -7.56 -7.69 -18.17
CA ASP A 215 -8.03 -6.40 -18.69
C ASP A 215 -9.56 -6.25 -18.58
N LYS A 216 -10.28 -7.37 -18.69
CA LYS A 216 -11.70 -7.47 -18.34
C LYS A 216 -11.84 -7.86 -16.86
N GLY A 217 -12.08 -6.86 -16.02
CA GLY A 217 -12.01 -6.95 -14.56
C GLY A 217 -13.08 -7.79 -13.85
N ASP A 218 -13.98 -8.45 -14.58
CA ASP A 218 -14.97 -9.37 -14.02
C ASP A 218 -14.51 -10.83 -14.00
N ARG A 219 -13.42 -11.15 -14.71
CA ARG A 219 -12.88 -12.50 -14.80
C ARG A 219 -12.11 -12.86 -13.54
N SER A 220 -12.50 -13.98 -12.94
CA SER A 220 -11.78 -14.55 -11.81
C SER A 220 -10.41 -15.07 -12.23
N LEU A 221 -9.39 -14.80 -11.41
CA LEU A 221 -8.06 -15.44 -11.47
C LEU A 221 -8.08 -16.89 -10.97
N GLY A 222 -9.24 -17.39 -10.52
CA GLY A 222 -9.45 -18.71 -9.96
C GLY A 222 -9.44 -18.71 -8.43
N LEU A 223 -10.09 -19.73 -7.87
CA LEU A 223 -10.08 -19.97 -6.43
C LEU A 223 -8.63 -20.07 -5.94
N HIS A 224 -8.35 -19.42 -4.79
CA HIS A 224 -7.03 -19.35 -4.16
C HIS A 224 -5.99 -18.48 -4.88
N SER A 225 -6.31 -17.82 -5.99
CA SER A 225 -5.46 -16.78 -6.60
C SER A 225 -5.63 -15.45 -5.88
N THR A 226 -4.92 -15.29 -4.76
CA THR A 226 -5.02 -14.13 -3.87
C THR A 226 -3.77 -13.26 -3.98
N GLY A 227 -3.80 -12.07 -3.38
CA GLY A 227 -2.61 -11.25 -3.19
C GLY A 227 -1.48 -11.98 -2.45
N ALA A 228 -1.80 -12.89 -1.52
CA ALA A 228 -0.81 -13.65 -0.76
C ALA A 228 -0.14 -14.77 -1.57
N THR A 229 -0.87 -15.38 -2.52
CA THR A 229 -0.45 -16.59 -3.24
C THR A 229 -0.01 -16.31 -4.66
N LEU A 230 -0.55 -15.28 -5.31
CA LEU A 230 -0.23 -14.91 -6.70
C LEU A 230 0.71 -13.70 -6.76
N ALA A 231 0.35 -12.58 -6.13
CA ALA A 231 1.15 -11.34 -6.21
C ALA A 231 2.32 -11.31 -5.23
N GLY A 232 2.14 -11.89 -4.03
CA GLY A 232 3.11 -11.88 -2.94
C GLY A 232 4.46 -12.52 -3.30
N PRO A 233 4.50 -13.76 -3.84
CA PRO A 233 5.76 -14.42 -4.17
C PRO A 233 6.63 -13.67 -5.20
N PRO A 234 6.13 -13.21 -6.36
CA PRO A 234 6.95 -12.42 -7.28
C PRO A 234 7.34 -11.06 -6.68
N TRP A 235 6.49 -10.44 -5.87
CA TRP A 235 6.83 -9.20 -5.16
C TRP A 235 8.00 -9.41 -4.19
N ALA A 236 7.97 -10.48 -3.39
CA ALA A 236 9.04 -10.80 -2.45
C ALA A 236 10.36 -11.13 -3.17
N ARG A 237 10.31 -11.87 -4.30
CA ARG A 237 11.50 -12.12 -5.12
C ARG A 237 12.08 -10.84 -5.72
N PHE A 238 11.23 -9.94 -6.21
CA PHE A 238 11.66 -8.64 -6.73
C PHE A 238 12.32 -7.81 -5.63
N MET A 239 11.66 -7.64 -4.49
CA MET A 239 12.20 -6.91 -3.34
C MET A 239 13.52 -7.53 -2.83
N ARG A 240 13.68 -8.85 -2.91
CA ARG A 240 14.93 -9.52 -2.58
C ARG A 240 16.07 -9.21 -3.56
N ALA A 241 15.76 -9.08 -4.85
CA ALA A 241 16.76 -8.91 -5.90
C ALA A 241 17.26 -7.46 -6.04
N ILE A 242 16.44 -6.47 -5.65
CA ILE A 242 16.79 -5.04 -5.76
C ILE A 242 17.63 -4.51 -4.59
N HIS A 243 17.86 -5.34 -3.57
CA HIS A 243 18.63 -5.03 -2.37
C HIS A 243 19.89 -5.87 -2.33
#